data_AF-Q31RJ6-F1
#
_entry.id   AF-Q31RJ6-F1
#
_cell.length_a   1.000
_cell.length_b   1.000
_cell.length_c   1.000
_cell.angle_alpha   90.00
_cell.angle_beta   90.00
_cell.angle_gamma   90.00
#
_symmetry.space_group_name_H-M   'P 1'
#
loop_
_entity.id
_entity.type
_entity.pdbx_description
1 polymer ?
#
loop_
_entity_poly.entity_id
_entity_poly.type
_entity_poly.pdbx_seq_one_letter_code
_entity_poly.pdbx_strand_id
1 'polypeptide(L)' 'MTGSVQSFSPEQIEQLTPTEVAALAARLEADDYRSPFEGLQDWHLLRAIAFQRPELVDDYIHLLDLEAFDEA' A
#
# COMPACT_ATOMS: atom_id res chain seq x y z
N MET A 1 13.79 16.68 -12.38
CA MET A 1 12.43 16.13 -12.26
C MET A 1 12.22 15.78 -10.80
N THR A 2 11.51 16.62 -10.06
CA THR A 2 11.20 16.33 -8.65
C THR A 2 10.14 15.23 -8.63
N GLY A 3 10.54 13.98 -8.39
CA GLY A 3 9.59 12.94 -8.03
C GLY A 3 8.93 13.36 -6.71
N SER A 4 7.68 13.84 -6.77
CA SER A 4 6.92 14.06 -5.54
C SER A 4 6.68 12.70 -4.92
N VAL A 5 7.29 12.46 -3.76
CA VAL A 5 6.88 11.38 -2.87
C VAL A 5 5.44 11.69 -2.50
N GLN A 6 4.52 10.81 -2.87
CA GLN A 6 3.11 10.96 -2.47
C GLN A 6 3.04 10.73 -0.96
N SER A 7 2.84 11.82 -0.21
CA SER A 7 2.63 11.80 1.23
C SER A 7 1.14 11.68 1.50
N PHE A 8 0.71 10.61 2.16
CA PHE A 8 -0.66 10.43 2.63
C PHE A 8 -0.80 11.01 4.04
N SER A 9 -1.81 11.85 4.26
CA SER A 9 -2.08 12.41 5.58
C SER A 9 -2.68 11.35 6.51
N PRO A 10 -2.39 11.38 7.82
CA PRO A 10 -2.97 10.42 8.77
C PRO A 10 -4.49 10.38 8.77
N GLU A 11 -5.13 11.55 8.66
CA GLU A 11 -6.59 11.70 8.60
C GLU A 11 -7.21 10.95 7.40
N GLN A 12 -6.47 10.84 6.29
CA GLN A 12 -6.93 10.08 5.12
C GLN A 12 -6.85 8.57 5.37
N ILE A 13 -5.80 8.12 6.07
CA ILE A 13 -5.61 6.70 6.38
C ILE A 13 -6.58 6.23 7.46
N GLU A 14 -6.89 7.08 8.45
CA GLU A 14 -7.86 6.76 9.50
C GLU A 14 -9.27 6.52 8.94
N GLN A 15 -9.62 7.17 7.83
CA GLN A 15 -10.91 7.00 7.17
C GLN A 15 -11.01 5.69 6.36
N LEU A 16 -9.90 5.00 6.09
CA LEU A 16 -9.91 3.77 5.32
C LEU A 16 -10.48 2.61 6.14
N THR A 17 -11.42 1.92 5.51
CA THR A 17 -12.05 0.72 6.04
C THR A 17 -11.30 -0.54 5.60
N PRO A 18 -11.42 -1.66 6.35
CA PRO A 18 -10.86 -2.95 5.92
C PRO A 18 -11.29 -3.36 4.51
N THR A 19 -12.53 -3.04 4.12
CA THR A 19 -13.06 -3.33 2.78
C THR A 19 -12.35 -2.53 1.69
N GLU A 20 -12.06 -1.25 1.93
CA GLU A 20 -11.31 -0.43 0.98
C GLU A 20 -9.85 -0.88 0.86
N VAL A 21 -9.23 -1.29 1.97
CA VAL A 21 -7.87 -1.84 1.96
C VAL A 21 -7.83 -3.19 1.24
N ALA A 22 -8.83 -4.06 1.44
CA ALA A 22 -8.94 -5.32 0.70
C ALA A 22 -9.11 -5.09 -0.81
N ALA A 23 -9.92 -4.10 -1.21
CA ALA A 23 -10.06 -3.72 -2.61
C ALA A 23 -8.77 -3.14 -3.20
N LEU A 24 -8.01 -2.36 -2.43
CA LEU A 24 -6.69 -1.86 -2.80
C LEU A 24 -5.71 -3.02 -3.02
N ALA A 25 -5.62 -3.95 -2.08
CA ALA A 25 -4.75 -5.12 -2.18
C ALA A 25 -5.11 -5.99 -3.38
N ALA A 26 -6.42 -6.21 -3.63
CA ALA A 26 -6.87 -6.96 -4.79
C ALA A 26 -6.46 -6.32 -6.13
N ARG A 27 -6.40 -4.99 -6.22
CA ARG A 27 -5.90 -4.30 -7.43
C ARG A 27 -4.40 -4.51 -7.61
N LEU A 28 -3.63 -4.45 -6.51
CA LEU A 28 -2.19 -4.71 -6.54
C LEU A 28 -1.88 -6.15 -6.97
N GLU A 29 -2.61 -7.12 -6.42
CA GLU A 29 -2.51 -8.54 -6.82
C GLU A 29 -2.87 -8.78 -8.29
N ALA A 30 -3.91 -8.09 -8.77
CA ALA A 30 -4.34 -8.24 -10.15
C ALA A 30 -3.31 -7.69 -11.15
N ASP A 31 -2.51 -6.69 -10.73
CA ASP A 31 -1.51 -5.98 -11.54
C ASP A 31 -2.07 -5.47 -12.89
N ASP A 32 -3.39 -5.28 -12.99
CA ASP A 32 -4.10 -4.87 -14.22
C ASP A 32 -4.23 -3.33 -14.29
N TYR A 33 -3.11 -2.65 -14.07
CA TYR A 33 -3.05 -1.20 -14.14
C TYR A 33 -2.86 -0.73 -15.58
N ARG A 34 -3.44 0.43 -15.92
CA ARG A 34 -3.25 1.03 -17.25
C ARG A 34 -1.86 1.62 -17.41
N SER A 35 -1.20 1.88 -16.29
CA SER A 35 0.13 2.48 -16.22
C SER A 35 0.87 1.99 -14.97
N PRO A 36 2.19 1.75 -15.06
CA PRO A 36 2.98 1.36 -13.89
C PRO A 36 2.96 2.40 -12.76
N PHE A 37 2.68 3.68 -13.07
CA PHE A 37 2.54 4.73 -12.06
C PHE A 37 1.30 4.55 -11.18
N GLU A 38 0.22 3.97 -11.70
CA GLU A 38 -1.00 3.71 -10.94
C GLU A 38 -0.74 2.58 -9.92
N GLY A 39 -0.09 1.49 -10.34
CA GLY A 39 0.31 0.41 -9.44
C GLY A 39 1.27 0.90 -8.35
N LEU A 40 2.24 1.75 -8.70
CA LEU A 40 3.13 2.37 -7.72
C LEU A 40 2.39 3.27 -6.72
N GLN A 41 1.35 3.99 -7.15
CA GLN A 41 0.55 4.82 -6.26
C GLN A 41 -0.23 3.99 -5.25
N ASP A 42 -0.89 2.92 -5.71
CA ASP A 42 -1.61 2.00 -4.84
C ASP A 42 -0.67 1.27 -3.88
N TRP A 43 0.54 0.91 -4.35
CA TRP A 43 1.59 0.33 -3.49
C TRP A 43 2.06 1.31 -2.41
N HIS A 44 2.30 2.58 -2.78
CA HIS A 44 2.65 3.62 -1.81
C HIS A 44 1.54 3.86 -0.78
N LEU A 45 0.27 3.80 -1.19
CA LEU A 45 -0.87 3.90 -0.28
C LEU A 45 -0.89 2.72 0.69
N LEU A 46 -0.80 1.48 0.20
CA LEU A 46 -0.78 0.29 1.05
C LEU A 46 0.37 0.34 2.06
N ARG A 47 1.55 0.82 1.63
CA ARG A 47 2.72 1.02 2.49
C ARG A 47 2.47 2.07 3.56
N ALA A 48 1.80 3.18 3.22
CA ALA A 48 1.48 4.22 4.20
C ALA A 48 0.47 3.70 5.26
N ILE A 49 -0.49 2.87 4.84
CA ILE A 49 -1.41 2.20 5.76
C ILE A 49 -0.63 1.26 6.68
N ALA A 50 0.32 0.49 6.16
CA ALA A 50 1.16 -0.40 6.97
C ALA A 50 1.90 0.31 8.10
N PHE A 51 2.36 1.55 7.88
CA PHE A 51 3.05 2.33 8.91
C PHE A 51 2.11 2.90 9.99
N GLN A 52 0.86 3.20 9.65
CA GLN A 52 -0.07 3.91 10.54
C GLN A 52 -1.12 3.00 11.17
N ARG A 53 -1.58 2.00 10.42
CA ARG A 53 -2.63 1.03 10.75
C ARG A 53 -2.23 -0.37 10.28
N PRO A 54 -1.16 -0.95 10.85
CA PRO A 54 -0.65 -2.27 10.45
C PRO A 54 -1.71 -3.37 10.51
N GLU A 55 -2.70 -3.26 11.41
CA GLU A 55 -3.78 -4.23 11.56
C GLU A 55 -4.69 -4.36 10.33
N LEU A 56 -4.70 -3.36 9.43
CA LEU A 56 -5.48 -3.42 8.19
C LEU A 56 -4.73 -4.08 7.03
N VAL A 57 -3.41 -4.24 7.15
CA VAL A 57 -2.55 -4.74 6.08
C VAL A 57 -1.86 -6.05 6.45
N ASP A 58 -2.14 -6.62 7.62
CA ASP A 58 -1.49 -7.85 8.11
C ASP A 58 -1.60 -8.99 7.08
N ASP A 59 -2.79 -9.17 6.50
CA ASP A 59 -3.08 -10.14 5.44
C ASP A 59 -2.47 -9.79 4.06
N TYR A 60 -1.95 -8.58 3.89
CA TYR A 60 -1.49 -8.02 2.61
C TYR A 60 -0.02 -7.58 2.67
N ILE A 61 0.69 -7.91 3.75
CA ILE A 61 2.05 -7.44 3.99
C ILE A 61 3.02 -7.97 2.93
N HIS A 62 2.74 -9.14 2.34
CA HIS A 62 3.53 -9.76 1.26
C HIS A 62 3.51 -8.98 -0.05
N LEU A 63 2.53 -8.08 -0.25
CA LEU A 63 2.48 -7.18 -1.42
C LEU A 63 3.43 -6.00 -1.30
N LEU A 64 3.80 -5.66 -0.06
CA LEU A 64 4.84 -4.72 0.20
C LEU A 64 6.11 -5.57 0.20
N ASP A 65 7.05 -5.32 -0.71
CA ASP A 65 8.43 -5.86 -0.67
C ASP A 65 9.19 -5.37 0.60
N LEU A 66 8.52 -5.36 1.75
CA LEU A 66 9.08 -5.39 3.07
C LEU A 66 9.66 -6.79 3.20
N GLU A 67 10.85 -7.00 2.63
CA GLU A 67 11.67 -8.12 3.04
C GLU A 67 11.73 -8.04 4.58
N ALA A 68 11.08 -8.99 5.25
CA ALA A 68 11.53 -9.36 6.58
C ALA A 68 12.99 -9.73 6.36
N PHE A 69 13.90 -8.88 6.83
CA PHE A 69 15.33 -9.11 6.69
C PHE A 69 15.65 -10.39 7.46
N ASP A 70 15.49 -11.54 6.80
CA ASP A 70 15.79 -12.85 7.34
C ASP A 70 17.28 -13.05 7.06
N GLU A 71 18.10 -12.51 7.97
CA GLU A 71 19.54 -12.72 7.98
C GLU A 71 19.79 -14.20 8.31
N ALA A 72 20.04 -15.00 7.27
CA ALA A 72 20.41 -16.42 7.36
C ALA A 72 21.84 -16.64 7.88
#